data_AF-A0A658NKN8-F1
#
_entry.id   AF-A0A658NKN8-F1
#
_cell.length_a   1.000
_cell.length_b   1.000
_cell.length_c   1.000
_cell.angle_alpha   90.00
_cell.angle_beta   90.00
_cell.angle_gamma   90.00
#
_symmetry.space_group_name_H-M   'P 1'
#
loop_
_entity.id
_entity.type
_entity.pdbx_description
1 polymer ?
#
loop_
_entity_poly.entity_id
_entity_poly.type
_entity_poly.pdbx_seq_one_letter_code
_entity_poly.pdbx_strand_id
1 'polypeptide(L)'
;RVTDPVTGQEAIGRLGWKANVASVAQQTAGAFHGDLGVTSPVLADQDCTSVETACLGAIDGGSPEVDEQTFESVVFYTRVVAVPKRRDA
;
A
#
# COMPACT_ATOMS: atom_id res chain seq x y z
N ARG A 1 -17.64 -6.92 0.06
CA ARG A 1 -17.11 -5.77 -0.73
C ARG A 1 -16.17 -5.01 0.18
N VAL A 2 -15.22 -4.29 -0.38
CA VAL A 2 -14.22 -3.51 0.34
C VAL A 2 -14.13 -2.14 -0.30
N THR A 3 -13.99 -1.10 0.51
CA THR A 3 -13.72 0.25 0.01
C THR A 3 -12.29 0.29 -0.52
N ASP A 4 -12.11 0.64 -1.80
CA ASP A 4 -10.79 0.81 -2.40
C ASP A 4 -10.35 2.27 -2.21
N PRO A 5 -9.33 2.56 -1.38
CA PRO A 5 -8.87 3.94 -1.12
C PRO A 5 -8.31 4.63 -2.37
N VAL A 6 -7.90 3.87 -3.39
CA VAL A 6 -7.41 4.44 -4.65
C VAL A 6 -8.55 5.06 -5.46
N THR A 7 -9.74 4.48 -5.40
CA THR A 7 -10.90 4.92 -6.20
C THR A 7 -12.01 5.57 -5.38
N GLY A 8 -12.01 5.37 -4.06
CA GLY A 8 -13.10 5.75 -3.16
C GLY A 8 -14.38 4.93 -3.33
N GLN A 9 -14.35 3.81 -4.06
CA GLN A 9 -15.53 3.00 -4.39
C GLN A 9 -15.49 1.61 -3.77
N GLU A 10 -16.67 0.98 -3.63
CA GLU A 10 -16.80 -0.41 -3.19
C GLU A 10 -16.45 -1.40 -4.31
N ALA A 11 -15.41 -2.21 -4.08
CA ALA A 11 -14.95 -3.24 -4.99
C ALA A 11 -15.04 -4.65 -4.37
N ILE A 12 -14.88 -5.68 -5.20
CA ILE A 12 -14.74 -7.06 -4.71
C ILE A 12 -13.29 -7.28 -4.27
N GLY A 13 -13.12 -7.56 -2.98
CA GLY A 13 -11.83 -7.95 -2.44
C GLY A 13 -11.41 -9.34 -2.94
N ARG A 14 -10.12 -9.47 -3.27
CA ARG A 14 -9.55 -10.64 -3.96
C ARG A 14 -8.08 -10.91 -3.64
N LEU A 15 -7.40 -9.97 -2.97
CA LEU A 15 -6.00 -10.11 -2.59
C LEU A 15 -5.86 -10.28 -1.06
N GLY A 16 -4.80 -10.95 -0.65
CA GLY A 16 -4.51 -11.27 0.76
C GLY A 16 -5.32 -12.45 1.30
N TRP A 17 -4.90 -12.97 2.46
CA TRP A 17 -5.51 -14.16 3.10
C TRP A 17 -6.99 -13.98 3.45
N LYS A 18 -7.44 -12.74 3.69
CA LYS A 18 -8.82 -12.41 4.04
C LYS A 18 -9.62 -11.85 2.86
N ALA A 19 -9.03 -11.78 1.66
CA ALA A 19 -9.63 -11.14 0.50
C ALA A 19 -10.16 -9.72 0.81
N ASN A 20 -9.47 -8.96 1.66
CA ASN A 20 -9.89 -7.64 2.12
C ASN A 20 -9.35 -6.49 1.25
N VAL A 21 -8.68 -6.81 0.16
CA VAL A 21 -8.05 -5.84 -0.74
C VAL A 21 -8.49 -6.10 -2.18
N ALA A 22 -8.89 -5.04 -2.88
CA ALA A 22 -9.43 -5.12 -4.23
C ALA A 22 -8.36 -5.01 -5.32
N SER A 23 -7.31 -4.22 -5.16
CA SER A 23 -6.34 -3.95 -6.22
C SER A 23 -4.89 -4.08 -5.73
N VAL A 24 -3.95 -4.32 -6.65
CA VAL A 24 -2.51 -4.33 -6.32
C VAL A 24 -2.08 -2.96 -5.79
N ALA A 25 -2.64 -1.87 -6.32
CA ALA A 25 -2.41 -0.51 -5.81
C ALA A 25 -2.86 -0.36 -4.35
N GLN A 26 -4.09 -0.81 -4.01
CA GLN A 26 -4.55 -0.82 -2.63
C GLN A 26 -3.67 -1.70 -1.73
N GLN A 27 -3.25 -2.88 -2.19
CA GLN A 27 -2.36 -3.76 -1.42
C GLN A 27 -1.00 -3.09 -1.16
N THR A 28 -0.47 -2.40 -2.16
CA THR A 28 0.81 -1.70 -2.11
C THR A 28 0.75 -0.52 -1.15
N ALA A 29 -0.31 0.30 -1.23
CA ALA A 29 -0.54 1.41 -0.30
C ALA A 29 -0.63 0.92 1.15
N GLY A 30 -1.40 -0.15 1.38
CA GLY A 30 -1.52 -0.76 2.70
C GLY A 30 -0.20 -1.33 3.23
N ALA A 31 0.63 -1.92 2.37
CA ALA A 31 1.95 -2.43 2.77
C ALA A 31 2.94 -1.29 3.10
N PHE A 32 2.95 -0.20 2.32
CA PHE A 32 3.73 0.99 2.67
C PHE A 32 3.35 1.52 4.06
N HIS A 33 2.05 1.64 4.32
CA HIS A 33 1.55 2.23 5.55
C HIS A 33 1.69 1.30 6.76
N GLY A 34 1.19 0.06 6.68
CA GLY A 34 1.10 -0.85 7.82
C GLY A 34 2.29 -1.81 8.01
N ASP A 35 3.05 -2.13 6.95
CA ASP A 35 4.20 -3.04 7.06
C ASP A 35 5.53 -2.26 7.15
N LEU A 36 5.69 -1.21 6.33
CA LEU A 36 6.90 -0.40 6.29
C LEU A 36 6.83 0.85 7.17
N GLY A 37 5.63 1.32 7.52
CA GLY A 37 5.45 2.52 8.34
C GLY A 37 5.77 3.82 7.60
N VAL A 38 5.51 3.89 6.29
CA VAL A 38 5.72 5.10 5.47
C VAL A 38 4.46 5.51 4.72
N THR A 39 4.29 6.81 4.54
CA THR A 39 3.14 7.36 3.80
C THR A 39 3.33 7.28 2.28
N SER A 40 2.21 7.29 1.56
CA SER A 40 2.14 7.25 0.09
C SER A 40 1.04 8.19 -0.43
N PRO A 41 0.92 8.45 -1.75
CA PRO A 41 -0.11 9.33 -2.27
C PRO A 41 -1.55 8.83 -2.03
N VAL A 42 -1.73 7.53 -1.78
CA VAL A 42 -3.03 6.91 -1.47
C VAL A 42 -3.35 6.96 0.03
N LEU A 43 -2.33 6.84 0.89
CA LEU A 43 -2.44 6.90 2.35
C LEU A 43 -1.38 7.88 2.86
N ALA A 44 -1.75 9.16 2.90
CA ALA A 44 -0.82 10.28 3.12
C ALA A 44 -0.62 10.66 4.58
N ASP A 45 -1.55 10.27 5.46
CA ASP A 45 -1.45 10.50 6.90
C ASP A 45 -0.64 9.39 7.56
N GLN A 46 0.04 9.68 8.67
CA GLN A 46 0.78 8.68 9.45
C GLN A 46 -0.19 7.72 10.17
N ASP A 47 0.23 6.45 10.36
CA ASP A 47 -0.57 5.45 11.10
C ASP A 47 -0.43 5.64 12.62
N CYS A 48 -0.64 6.87 13.07
CA CYS A 48 -0.59 7.25 14.47
C CYS A 48 -2.00 7.60 14.94
N THR A 49 -2.43 7.02 16.04
CA THR A 49 -3.62 7.48 16.75
C THR A 49 -3.35 8.79 17.49
N SER A 50 -4.42 9.52 17.83
CA SER A 50 -4.32 10.81 18.53
C SER A 50 -3.67 10.72 19.92
N VAL A 51 -3.64 9.53 20.53
CA VAL A 51 -3.02 9.31 21.85
C VAL A 51 -1.52 9.02 21.74
N GLU A 52 -1.01 8.69 20.56
CA GLU A 52 0.38 8.35 20.31
C GLU A 52 1.23 9.59 20.02
N THR A 53 1.37 10.45 21.03
CA THR A 53 2.09 11.74 20.92
C THR A 53 3.54 11.58 20.45
N ALA A 54 4.21 10.50 20.83
CA ALA A 54 5.57 10.20 20.37
C ALA A 54 5.63 9.84 18.88
N CYS A 55 4.62 9.14 18.35
CA CYS A 55 4.50 8.80 16.93
C CYS A 55 4.24 10.07 16.10
N LEU A 56 3.26 10.88 16.54
CA LEU A 56 2.92 12.16 15.91
C LEU A 56 4.06 13.19 15.92
N GLY A 57 4.97 13.09 16.89
CA GLY A 57 6.14 13.97 17.02
C GLY A 57 7.44 13.39 16.44
N ALA A 58 7.40 12.20 15.84
CA ALA A 58 8.56 11.59 15.21
C ALA A 58 8.97 12.38 13.96
N ILE A 59 10.24 12.28 13.57
CA ILE A 59 10.73 12.85 12.31
C ILE A 59 10.23 11.96 11.18
N ASP A 60 9.48 12.54 10.23
CA ASP A 60 9.06 11.87 9.00
C ASP A 60 10.02 12.14 7.83
N GLY A 61 9.87 11.36 6.76
CA GLY A 61 10.60 11.51 5.50
C GLY A 61 9.99 12.49 4.49
N GLY A 62 8.98 13.28 4.86
CA GLY A 62 8.23 14.16 3.96
C GLY A 62 6.73 13.84 3.88
N SER A 63 6.02 14.51 2.98
CA SER A 63 4.56 14.39 2.85
C SER A 63 4.11 14.31 1.38
N PRO A 64 3.80 13.11 0.83
CA PRO A 64 4.06 11.79 1.43
C PRO A 64 5.56 11.42 1.39
N GLU A 65 5.96 10.43 2.17
CA GLU A 65 7.33 9.91 2.25
C GLU A 65 7.71 9.09 1.00
N VAL A 66 6.74 8.40 0.39
CA VAL A 66 6.87 7.75 -0.91
C VAL A 66 6.19 8.61 -1.96
N ASP A 67 6.95 9.04 -2.97
CA ASP A 67 6.40 9.81 -4.09
C ASP A 67 5.57 8.94 -5.06
N GLU A 68 4.76 9.62 -5.88
CA GLU A 68 3.90 8.99 -6.89
C GLU A 68 4.66 8.10 -7.86
N GLN A 69 5.84 8.54 -8.31
CA GLN A 69 6.64 7.80 -9.28
C GLN A 69 7.12 6.47 -8.70
N THR A 70 7.57 6.48 -7.46
CA THR A 70 8.04 5.30 -6.73
C THR A 70 6.87 4.38 -6.43
N PHE A 71 5.75 4.91 -5.96
CA PHE A 71 4.52 4.15 -5.72
C PHE A 71 4.07 3.41 -6.99
N GLU A 72 3.90 4.13 -8.10
CA GLU A 72 3.47 3.54 -9.38
C GLU A 72 4.49 2.53 -9.94
N SER A 73 5.80 2.74 -9.72
CA SER A 73 6.83 1.79 -10.11
C SER A 73 6.71 0.46 -9.36
N VAL A 74 6.43 0.50 -8.05
CA VAL A 74 6.21 -0.71 -7.24
C VAL A 74 4.92 -1.40 -7.63
N VAL A 75 3.83 -0.65 -7.85
CA VAL A 75 2.56 -1.20 -8.34
C VAL A 75 2.75 -1.87 -9.69
N PHE A 76 3.43 -1.21 -10.62
CA PHE A 76 3.71 -1.76 -11.95
C PHE A 76 4.52 -3.05 -11.85
N TYR A 77 5.65 -3.03 -11.15
CA TYR A 77 6.51 -4.21 -10.98
C TYR A 77 5.74 -5.38 -10.39
N THR A 78 4.96 -5.14 -9.32
CA THR A 78 4.17 -6.19 -8.64
C THR A 78 3.09 -6.78 -9.55
N ARG A 79 2.54 -6.00 -10.48
CA ARG A 79 1.55 -6.49 -11.46
C ARG A 79 2.17 -7.37 -12.55
N VAL A 80 3.45 -7.20 -12.86
CA VAL A 80 4.09 -7.84 -14.02
C VAL A 80 5.17 -8.86 -13.65
N VAL A 81 5.58 -8.91 -12.37
CA VAL A 81 6.58 -9.87 -11.90
C VAL A 81 6.01 -11.29 -11.94
N ALA A 82 6.35 -12.01 -13.00
CA ALA A 82 5.97 -13.42 -13.17
C ALA A 82 7.02 -14.34 -12.57
N VAL A 83 6.59 -15.53 -12.15
CA VAL A 83 7.52 -16.60 -11.77
C VAL A 83 8.33 -17.03 -13.00
N PRO A 84 9.64 -17.33 -12.86
CA PRO A 84 10.42 -17.90 -13.95
C PRO A 84 9.81 -19.22 -14.45
N LYS A 85 10.15 -19.61 -15.68
CA LYS A 85 9.78 -20.93 -16.21
C LYS A 85 10.24 -22.02 -15.23
N ARG A 86 9.34 -22.95 -14.93
CA ARG A 86 9.64 -24.12 -14.10
C ARG A 86 10.78 -24.92 -14.74
N ARG A 87 11.81 -25.24 -13.95
CA ARG A 87 12.88 -26.14 -14.38
C ARG A 87 12.31 -27.56 -14.51
N ASP A 88 12.70 -28.27 -15.57
CA ASP A 88 12.38 -29.69 -15.80
C ASP A 88 10.87 -30.03 -15.86
N ALA A 89 10.07 -29.14 -16.48
CA ALA A 89 8.66 -29.41 -16.81
C ALA A 89 8.52 -30.23 -18.10
#